data_AF-A0A819FDA4-F1
#
_entry.id   AF-A0A819FDA4-F1
#
_cell.length_a   1.000
_cell.length_b   1.000
_cell.length_c   1.000
_cell.angle_alpha   90.00
_cell.angle_beta   90.00
_cell.angle_gamma   90.00
#
_symmetry.space_group_name_H-M   'P 1'
#
loop_
_entity.id
_entity.type
_entity.pdbx_description
1 polymer ?
#
loop_
_entity_poly.entity_id
_entity_poly.type
_entity_poly.pdbx_seq_one_letter_code
_entity_poly.pdbx_strand_id
1 'polypeptide(L)'
;MDIDDNNEDFIHTKTVFRRHSKGPVMFNGCSPLGDVIIIDNISQKKSYDLTGWYIERQTDSQQFLRYTFTDKFILPPMTTIELWSSTSTPISISNEKEHNQSSESHEQQQTFVIIKTKLLTWNTARQWSINQLFDSHGHEKAIFSHRTLTPIEHEKEE
;
A
#
# COMPACT_ATOMS: atom_id res chain seq x y z
N MET A 1 13.26 52.07 0.71
CA MET A 1 12.09 51.23 1.06
C MET A 1 12.08 50.20 -0.03
N ASP A 2 12.87 49.16 0.15
CA ASP A 2 13.09 48.15 -0.87
C ASP A 2 12.58 46.85 -0.28
N ILE A 3 11.67 46.27 -1.03
CA ILE A 3 10.75 45.20 -0.68
C ILE A 3 11.57 43.93 -0.43
N ASP A 4 11.42 43.35 0.76
CA ASP A 4 11.93 42.03 1.10
C ASP A 4 11.33 41.00 0.13
N ASP A 5 12.19 40.44 -0.71
CA ASP A 5 11.84 39.38 -1.65
C ASP A 5 11.63 38.09 -0.85
N ASN A 6 10.38 37.61 -0.86
CA ASN A 6 9.94 36.42 -0.14
C ASN A 6 10.76 35.21 -0.57
N ASN A 7 11.73 34.82 0.25
CA ASN A 7 12.32 33.49 0.18
C ASN A 7 11.31 32.48 0.76
N GLU A 8 10.28 32.14 -0.02
CA GLU A 8 9.45 30.96 0.24
C GLU A 8 10.32 29.72 0.05
N ASP A 9 11.03 29.35 1.12
CA ASP A 9 11.65 28.04 1.24
C ASP A 9 10.53 27.00 1.14
N PHE A 10 10.32 26.47 -0.07
CA PHE A 10 9.46 25.33 -0.32
C PHE A 10 10.00 24.17 0.51
N ILE A 11 9.39 23.95 1.68
CA ILE A 11 9.72 22.88 2.60
C ILE A 11 9.51 21.55 1.88
N HIS A 12 10.59 20.98 1.33
CA HIS A 12 10.53 19.74 0.57
C HIS A 12 10.30 18.57 1.52
N THR A 13 9.04 18.16 1.67
CA THR A 13 8.66 17.01 2.51
C THR A 13 9.03 15.73 1.79
N LYS A 14 10.03 15.00 2.32
CA LYS A 14 10.47 13.73 1.74
C LYS A 14 9.66 12.57 2.28
N THR A 15 8.99 11.82 1.41
CA THR A 15 8.32 10.57 1.80
C THR A 15 9.23 9.37 1.55
N VAL A 16 9.37 8.50 2.55
CA VAL A 16 10.15 7.27 2.48
C VAL A 16 9.20 6.08 2.55
N PHE A 17 9.32 5.18 1.58
CA PHE A 17 8.61 3.91 1.55
C PHE A 17 9.59 2.77 1.83
N ARG A 18 9.17 1.80 2.65
CA ARG A 18 9.91 0.54 2.86
C ARG A 18 8.96 -0.62 2.67
N ARG A 19 9.45 -1.65 1.99
CA ARG A 19 8.71 -2.87 1.70
C ARG A 19 9.60 -4.07 1.92
N HIS A 20 9.05 -5.09 2.56
CA HIS A 20 9.72 -6.38 2.71
C HIS A 20 8.68 -7.50 2.66
N SER A 21 9.03 -8.64 2.09
CA SER A 21 8.15 -9.82 1.99
C SER A 21 8.94 -11.12 2.20
N LYS A 22 8.27 -12.11 2.78
CA LYS A 22 8.74 -13.48 3.01
C LYS A 22 7.93 -14.42 2.12
N GLY A 23 8.21 -14.34 0.82
CA GLY A 23 7.53 -15.11 -0.21
C GLY A 23 6.87 -14.23 -1.26
N PRO A 24 6.09 -14.83 -2.19
CA PRO A 24 5.58 -14.12 -3.36
C PRO A 24 4.28 -13.35 -3.10
N VAL A 25 3.67 -13.47 -1.92
CA VAL A 25 2.54 -12.62 -1.53
C VAL A 25 3.09 -11.37 -0.84
N MET A 26 2.89 -10.20 -1.45
CA MET A 26 3.52 -8.95 -1.01
C MET A 26 2.59 -7.75 -1.19
N PHE A 27 2.83 -6.68 -0.43
CA PHE A 27 2.18 -5.40 -0.69
C PHE A 27 2.73 -4.77 -1.97
N ASN A 28 1.87 -4.29 -2.86
CA ASN A 28 2.25 -3.48 -4.01
C ASN A 28 1.97 -1.98 -3.79
N GLY A 29 1.07 -1.64 -2.89
CA GLY A 29 0.78 -0.25 -2.54
C GLY A 29 -0.19 -0.14 -1.38
N CYS A 30 -0.12 0.97 -0.66
CA CYS A 30 -1.08 1.31 0.40
C CYS A 30 -1.36 2.81 0.29
N SER A 31 -2.62 3.20 0.08
CA SER A 31 -2.99 4.62 0.02
C SER A 31 -2.76 5.29 1.37
N PRO A 32 -2.03 6.43 1.43
CA PRO A 32 -1.92 7.24 2.64
C PRO A 32 -3.26 7.80 3.11
N LEU A 33 -4.20 8.04 2.19
CA LEU A 33 -5.54 8.54 2.54
C LEU A 33 -6.43 7.48 3.18
N GLY A 34 -6.06 6.20 3.03
CA GLY A 34 -6.80 5.08 3.59
C GLY A 34 -7.85 4.50 2.64
N ASP A 35 -7.76 4.77 1.34
CA ASP A 35 -8.74 4.28 0.36
C ASP A 35 -8.58 2.81 0.02
N VAL A 36 -7.34 2.39 -0.22
CA VAL A 36 -7.03 1.08 -0.80
C VAL A 36 -5.71 0.52 -0.27
N ILE A 37 -5.67 -0.80 -0.10
CA ILE A 37 -4.45 -1.60 0.06
C ILE A 37 -4.36 -2.56 -1.12
N ILE A 38 -3.18 -2.64 -1.74
CA ILE A 38 -2.91 -3.46 -2.92
C ILE A 38 -1.92 -4.55 -2.54
N ILE A 39 -2.30 -5.81 -2.80
CA ILE A 39 -1.47 -7.00 -2.55
C ILE A 39 -1.33 -7.77 -3.86
N ASP A 40 -0.12 -8.24 -4.13
CA ASP A 40 0.18 -9.07 -5.30
C ASP A 40 0.58 -10.47 -4.85
N ASN A 41 0.18 -11.46 -5.66
CA ASN A 41 0.88 -12.73 -5.74
C ASN A 41 1.76 -12.72 -7.00
N ILE A 42 3.06 -12.52 -6.82
CA ILE A 42 4.05 -12.51 -7.91
C ILE A 42 4.51 -13.91 -8.34
N SER A 43 3.92 -14.97 -7.77
CA SER A 43 4.22 -16.33 -8.23
C SER A 43 3.65 -16.55 -9.63
N GLN A 44 4.46 -17.10 -10.53
CA GLN A 44 4.01 -17.48 -11.87
C GLN A 44 3.19 -18.78 -11.89
N LYS A 45 3.23 -19.57 -10.82
CA LYS A 45 2.71 -20.95 -10.83
C LYS A 45 1.83 -21.28 -9.64
N LYS A 46 2.07 -20.67 -8.48
CA LYS A 46 1.46 -21.09 -7.22
C LYS A 46 0.36 -20.14 -6.80
N SER A 47 -0.83 -20.69 -6.59
CA SER A 47 -1.91 -20.02 -5.86
C SER A 47 -1.63 -20.06 -4.36
N TYR A 48 -2.10 -19.04 -3.65
CA TYR A 48 -2.00 -18.95 -2.20
C TYR A 48 -3.38 -18.89 -1.58
N ASP A 49 -3.64 -19.81 -0.65
CA ASP A 49 -4.82 -19.73 0.19
C ASP A 49 -4.59 -18.69 1.28
N LEU A 50 -5.32 -17.57 1.18
CA LEU A 50 -5.27 -16.49 2.15
C LEU A 50 -6.36 -16.63 3.22
N THR A 51 -7.11 -17.73 3.27
CA THR A 51 -8.15 -17.94 4.28
C THR A 51 -7.55 -17.82 5.68
N GLY A 52 -8.11 -16.92 6.50
CA GLY A 52 -7.64 -16.65 7.85
C GLY A 52 -6.37 -15.78 7.92
N TRP A 53 -5.75 -15.44 6.79
CA TRP A 53 -4.72 -14.41 6.76
C TRP A 53 -5.33 -13.08 7.16
N TYR A 54 -4.49 -12.17 7.64
CA TYR A 54 -4.98 -10.86 8.06
C TYR A 54 -3.95 -9.76 7.83
N ILE A 55 -4.47 -8.57 7.61
CA ILE A 55 -3.70 -7.33 7.50
C ILE A 55 -3.89 -6.57 8.80
N GLU A 56 -2.77 -6.10 9.32
CA GLU A 56 -2.71 -5.17 10.42
C GLU A 56 -2.21 -3.83 9.89
N ARG A 57 -2.95 -2.77 10.16
CA ARG A 57 -2.57 -1.41 9.77
C ARG A 57 -2.55 -0.51 10.98
N GLN A 58 -1.44 0.16 11.15
CA GLN A 58 -1.22 1.19 12.15
C GLN A 58 -0.84 2.49 11.46
N THR A 59 -1.43 3.60 11.89
CA THR A 59 -1.27 4.91 11.27
C THR A 59 -1.25 5.98 12.36
N ASP A 60 -0.27 6.89 12.32
CA ASP A 60 -0.15 8.04 13.22
C ASP A 60 -0.62 7.73 14.67
N SER A 61 -1.61 8.46 15.17
CA SER A 61 -2.21 8.30 16.50
C SER A 61 -3.56 7.57 16.48
N GLN A 62 -3.91 6.92 15.37
CA GLN A 62 -5.22 6.28 15.21
C GLN A 62 -5.22 4.87 15.79
N GLN A 63 -6.42 4.38 16.10
CA GLN A 63 -6.59 3.01 16.59
C GLN A 63 -6.11 2.01 15.53
N PHE A 64 -5.41 0.99 16.02
CA PHE A 64 -4.99 -0.14 15.23
C PHE A 64 -6.17 -0.80 14.49
N LEU A 65 -5.99 -1.10 13.22
CA LEU A 65 -7.01 -1.69 12.36
C LEU A 65 -6.58 -3.08 11.88
N ARG A 66 -7.49 -4.05 11.94
CA ARG A 66 -7.29 -5.40 11.41
C ARG A 66 -8.36 -5.77 10.39
N TYR A 67 -7.92 -6.32 9.26
CA TYR A 67 -8.78 -6.95 8.26
C TYR A 67 -8.38 -8.41 8.10
N THR A 68 -9.36 -9.32 8.15
CA THR A 68 -9.11 -10.75 7.96
C THR A 68 -9.77 -11.23 6.67
N PHE A 69 -9.03 -11.97 5.87
CA PHE A 69 -9.55 -12.66 4.69
C PHE A 69 -10.45 -13.81 5.14
N THR A 70 -11.75 -13.70 4.85
CA THR A 70 -12.77 -14.69 5.22
C THR A 70 -12.90 -15.80 4.18
N ASP A 71 -13.40 -16.95 4.62
CA ASP A 71 -13.82 -18.16 3.88
C ASP A 71 -13.31 -18.34 2.44
N LYS A 72 -12.34 -19.27 2.30
CA LYS A 72 -11.87 -19.87 1.03
C LYS A 72 -11.36 -18.85 0.01
N PHE A 73 -10.66 -17.82 0.49
CA PHE A 73 -10.06 -16.83 -0.38
C PHE A 73 -8.74 -17.36 -0.98
N ILE A 74 -8.81 -17.83 -2.22
CA ILE A 74 -7.63 -18.27 -2.98
C ILE A 74 -7.15 -17.13 -3.87
N LEU A 75 -5.89 -16.72 -3.69
CA LEU A 75 -5.20 -15.76 -4.55
C LEU A 75 -4.44 -16.51 -5.66
N PRO A 76 -4.89 -16.47 -6.93
CA PRO A 76 -4.22 -17.16 -8.02
C PRO A 76 -2.81 -16.61 -8.32
N PRO A 77 -2.00 -17.32 -9.11
CA PRO A 77 -0.71 -16.83 -9.59
C PRO A 77 -0.88 -15.53 -10.38
N MET A 78 0.14 -14.67 -10.38
CA MET A 78 0.17 -13.40 -11.13
C MET A 78 -1.12 -12.59 -10.95
N THR A 79 -1.61 -12.47 -9.71
CA THR A 79 -2.86 -11.78 -9.41
C THR A 79 -2.64 -10.65 -8.42
N THR A 80 -3.19 -9.48 -8.73
CA THR A 80 -3.30 -8.33 -7.85
C THR A 80 -4.68 -8.26 -7.24
N ILE A 81 -4.74 -8.03 -5.93
CA ILE A 81 -5.97 -7.70 -5.22
C ILE A 81 -5.92 -6.25 -4.75
N GLU A 82 -7.01 -5.54 -4.98
CA GLU A 82 -7.23 -4.20 -4.43
C GLU A 82 -8.32 -4.26 -3.37
N LEU A 83 -7.92 -4.03 -2.12
CA LEU A 83 -8.80 -4.02 -0.96
C LEU A 83 -9.26 -2.59 -0.70
N TRP A 84 -10.40 -2.22 -1.24
CA TRP A 84 -10.97 -0.88 -1.09
C TRP A 84 -11.77 -0.75 0.20
N SER A 85 -11.69 0.43 0.82
CA SER A 85 -12.59 0.82 1.89
C SER A 85 -14.04 0.90 1.36
N SER A 86 -15.01 0.85 2.26
CA SER A 86 -16.42 0.93 1.90
C SER A 86 -16.84 2.34 1.43
N THR A 87 -16.17 3.40 1.90
CA THR A 87 -16.47 4.78 1.50
C THR A 87 -15.77 5.20 0.21
N SER A 88 -14.69 4.51 -0.16
CA SER A 88 -13.95 4.81 -1.38
C SER A 88 -14.55 4.08 -2.59
N THR A 89 -14.42 4.70 -3.76
CA THR A 89 -14.82 4.12 -5.04
C THR A 89 -13.59 3.61 -5.77
N PRO A 90 -13.57 2.33 -6.17
CA PRO A 90 -12.54 1.82 -7.05
C PRO A 90 -12.50 2.68 -8.31
N ILE A 91 -11.36 3.30 -8.58
CA ILE A 91 -11.13 3.95 -9.86
C ILE A 91 -11.06 2.82 -10.87
N SER A 92 -11.98 2.80 -11.83
CA SER A 92 -11.93 1.80 -12.91
C SER A 92 -10.69 2.09 -13.73
N ILE A 93 -9.56 1.44 -13.42
CA ILE A 93 -8.39 1.47 -14.28
C ILE A 93 -8.69 0.51 -15.44
N SER A 94 -9.53 0.95 -16.37
CA SER A 94 -9.68 0.28 -17.65
C SER A 94 -8.40 0.51 -18.45
N ASN A 95 -7.48 -0.45 -18.42
CA ASN A 95 -6.53 -0.75 -19.50
C ASN A 95 -5.69 0.38 -20.12
N GLU A 96 -5.18 1.36 -19.36
CA GLU A 96 -4.08 2.20 -19.87
C GLU A 96 -2.74 1.66 -19.39
N LYS A 97 -2.30 0.56 -20.02
CA LYS A 97 -0.87 0.27 -20.14
C LYS A 97 -0.29 1.32 -21.09
N GLU A 98 0.29 2.39 -20.56
CA GLU A 98 1.27 3.16 -21.33
C GLU A 98 2.47 2.26 -21.61
N HIS A 99 2.46 1.79 -22.85
CA HIS A 99 3.37 0.86 -23.48
C HIS A 99 4.68 1.57 -23.79
N ASN A 100 5.61 1.65 -22.83
CA ASN A 100 7.01 1.92 -23.18
C ASN A 100 7.69 0.60 -23.55
N GLN A 101 7.77 0.42 -24.86
CA GLN A 101 8.31 -0.71 -25.60
C GLN A 101 9.67 -1.20 -25.08
N SER A 102 9.77 -2.50 -24.84
CA SER A 102 10.94 -3.33 -25.21
C SER A 102 10.58 -4.81 -25.17
N SER A 103 10.51 -5.40 -26.36
CA SER A 103 10.88 -6.78 -26.72
C SER A 103 10.14 -7.98 -26.10
N GLU A 104 9.55 -8.75 -27.02
CA GLU A 104 8.95 -10.08 -26.89
C GLU A 104 9.52 -10.98 -25.79
N SER A 105 8.68 -11.25 -24.79
CA SER A 105 8.64 -12.53 -24.09
C SER A 105 7.20 -12.72 -23.58
N HIS A 106 6.70 -13.95 -23.58
CA HIS A 106 5.32 -14.30 -23.24
C HIS A 106 4.80 -13.55 -21.98
N GLU A 107 4.13 -12.40 -22.15
CA GLU A 107 3.52 -11.65 -21.06
C GLU A 107 2.32 -12.44 -20.54
N GLN A 108 2.52 -13.21 -19.48
CA GLN A 108 1.41 -13.69 -18.66
C GLN A 108 0.71 -12.45 -18.08
N GLN A 109 -0.48 -12.15 -18.58
CA GLN A 109 -1.28 -11.01 -18.11
C GLN A 109 -1.59 -11.18 -16.62
N GLN A 110 -1.17 -10.19 -15.83
CA GLN A 110 -1.51 -10.10 -14.41
C GLN A 110 -3.02 -9.92 -14.27
N THR A 111 -3.66 -10.75 -13.47
CA THR A 111 -5.11 -10.68 -13.21
C THR A 111 -5.37 -9.68 -12.09
N PHE A 112 -6.49 -8.97 -12.14
CA PHE A 112 -6.88 -7.98 -11.13
C PHE A 112 -8.21 -8.36 -10.49
N VAL A 113 -8.27 -8.30 -9.15
CA VAL A 113 -9.47 -8.56 -8.37
C VAL A 113 -9.72 -7.40 -7.42
N ILE A 114 -10.89 -6.77 -7.53
CA ILE A 114 -11.30 -5.67 -6.66
C ILE A 114 -12.20 -6.22 -5.56
N ILE A 115 -11.89 -5.89 -4.31
CA ILE A 115 -12.64 -6.30 -3.13
C ILE A 115 -13.04 -5.06 -2.35
N LYS A 116 -14.34 -4.87 -2.18
CA LYS A 116 -14.88 -3.82 -1.32
C LYS A 116 -15.06 -4.36 0.10
N THR A 117 -14.28 -3.84 1.03
CA THR A 117 -14.32 -4.27 2.44
C THR A 117 -15.50 -3.64 3.19
N LYS A 118 -15.78 -4.15 4.39
CA LYS A 118 -16.76 -3.55 5.32
C LYS A 118 -16.17 -2.39 6.15
N LEU A 119 -14.87 -2.14 6.04
CA LEU A 119 -14.20 -1.07 6.78
C LEU A 119 -14.61 0.27 6.18
N LEU A 120 -14.91 1.26 7.02
CA LEU A 120 -15.22 2.61 6.53
C LEU A 120 -14.01 3.21 5.80
N THR A 121 -12.83 3.10 6.39
CA THR A 121 -11.55 3.55 5.86
C THR A 121 -10.45 2.59 6.32
N TRP A 122 -9.31 2.58 5.63
CA TRP A 122 -8.06 1.98 6.12
C TRP A 122 -7.29 2.91 7.07
N ASN A 123 -7.89 3.98 7.54
CA ASN A 123 -7.25 5.06 8.30
C ASN A 123 -6.27 5.89 7.46
N THR A 124 -6.45 7.21 7.54
CA THR A 124 -5.53 8.17 6.94
C THR A 124 -4.24 8.23 7.74
N ALA A 125 -3.12 8.24 7.03
CA ALA A 125 -1.78 8.33 7.55
C ALA A 125 -1.10 9.57 6.97
N ARG A 126 -0.99 10.60 7.80
CA ARG A 126 -0.39 11.90 7.47
C ARG A 126 1.12 11.85 7.58
N GLN A 127 1.64 11.22 8.63
CA GLN A 127 3.07 11.16 8.90
C GLN A 127 3.62 9.77 8.65
N TRP A 128 2.93 8.72 9.08
CA TRP A 128 3.42 7.36 8.87
C TRP A 128 2.32 6.30 8.89
N SER A 129 2.60 5.20 8.22
CA SER A 129 1.87 3.96 8.39
C SER A 129 2.79 2.76 8.41
N ILE A 130 2.34 1.72 9.09
CA ILE A 130 2.90 0.38 9.03
C ILE A 130 1.75 -0.56 8.69
N ASN A 131 1.93 -1.33 7.63
CA ASN A 131 0.98 -2.31 7.12
C ASN A 131 1.69 -3.66 7.16
N GLN A 132 1.16 -4.61 7.90
CA GLN A 132 1.73 -5.94 8.04
C GLN A 132 0.71 -6.98 7.58
N LEU A 133 1.18 -7.97 6.83
CA LEU A 133 0.39 -9.10 6.37
C LEU A 133 0.85 -10.34 7.13
N PHE A 134 -0.09 -11.07 7.72
CA PHE A 134 0.16 -12.28 8.47
C PHE A 134 -0.59 -13.45 7.83
N ASP A 135 0.00 -14.65 7.91
CA ASP A 135 -0.74 -15.88 7.59
C ASP A 135 -1.72 -16.26 8.70
N SER A 136 -2.53 -17.29 8.44
CA SER A 136 -3.51 -17.83 9.39
C SER A 136 -2.91 -18.38 10.69
N HIS A 137 -1.59 -18.58 10.76
CA HIS A 137 -0.88 -19.02 11.95
C HIS A 137 -0.24 -17.84 12.71
N GLY A 138 -0.42 -16.61 12.22
CA GLY A 138 0.15 -15.40 12.81
C GLY A 138 1.62 -15.13 12.43
N HIS A 139 2.15 -15.78 11.40
CA HIS A 139 3.48 -15.45 10.90
C HIS A 139 3.43 -14.27 9.93
N GLU A 140 4.22 -13.24 10.21
CA GLU A 140 4.37 -12.10 9.31
C GLU A 140 4.97 -12.53 7.96
N LYS A 141 4.22 -12.28 6.87
CA LYS A 141 4.58 -12.56 5.48
C LYS A 141 5.02 -11.33 4.71
N ALA A 142 4.50 -10.15 5.02
CA ALA A 142 4.95 -8.93 4.36
C ALA A 142 4.75 -7.72 5.27
N ILE A 143 5.55 -6.70 5.01
CA ILE A 143 5.43 -5.40 5.64
C ILE A 143 5.60 -4.30 4.58
N PHE A 144 4.77 -3.27 4.68
CA PHE A 144 4.87 -2.05 3.92
C PHE A 144 4.71 -0.87 4.87
N SER A 145 5.73 -0.02 4.95
CA SER A 145 5.67 1.21 5.73
C SER A 145 5.92 2.42 4.87
N HIS A 146 5.25 3.51 5.24
CA HIS A 146 5.60 4.83 4.75
C HIS A 146 5.88 5.74 5.93
N ARG A 147 6.77 6.71 5.71
CA ARG A 147 7.03 7.79 6.64
C ARG A 147 7.35 9.06 5.88
N THR A 148 6.59 10.11 6.17
CA THR A 148 6.88 11.48 5.78
C THR A 148 7.92 12.03 6.75
N LEU A 149 9.06 12.46 6.23
CA LEU A 149 10.09 13.15 6.99
C LEU A 149 9.75 14.64 6.99
N THR A 150 9.45 15.18 8.16
CA THR A 150 9.49 16.63 8.36
C THR A 150 10.95 17.06 8.32
N PRO A 151 11.30 18.14 7.60
CA PRO A 151 12.64 18.69 7.70
C PRO A 151 12.90 19.11 9.15
N ILE A 152 14.11 18.83 9.61
CA ILE A 152 14.59 19.25 10.92
C ILE A 152 14.69 20.78 10.83
N GLU A 153 13.88 21.49 11.61
CA GLU A 153 14.15 22.90 11.89
C GLU A 153 15.53 22.93 12.54
N HIS A 154 16.52 23.48 11.82
CA HIS A 154 17.79 23.78 12.44
C HIS A 154 17.49 24.80 13.55
N GLU A 155 17.41 24.32 14.79
CA GLU A 155 17.51 25.16 15.97
C GLU A 155 18.76 26.02 15.77
N LYS A 156 18.54 27.32 15.53
CA LYS A 156 19.59 28.32 15.65
C LYS A 156 19.93 28.33 17.14
N GLU A 157 21.01 27.67 17.51
CA GLU A 157 21.70 27.95 18.77
C GLU A 157 22.10 29.43 18.73
N GLU A 158 21.46 30.24 19.58
CA GLU A 158 21.89 31.61 19.94
C GLU A 158 23.15 31.59 20.80
#